data_AF-A0A4Q4TAS6-F1
#
_entry.id   AF-A0A4Q4TAS6-F1
#
_cell.length_a   1.000
_cell.length_b   1.000
_cell.length_c   1.000
_cell.angle_alpha   90.00
_cell.angle_beta   90.00
_cell.angle_gamma   90.00
#
_symmetry.space_group_name_H-M   'P 1'
#
loop_
_entity.id
_entity.type
_entity.pdbx_description
1 polymer ?
#
loop_
_entity_poly.entity_id
_entity_poly.type
_entity_poly.pdbx_seq_one_letter_code
_entity_poly.pdbx_strand_id
1 'polypeptide(L)'
;METSPTPTKYLRSLFNHIALPAKLPQRQDADLGGIQSALVDRLIDAYTQNAGIFIHKPTEPQFAGKILFEFFEASPRREAVLAAKTGGLSWSFPGVAIHLPSSVLGDGDFLESFCTFLEQASVETTKKLSEYAVKAGAGLWESRETPDPSLITSLLAAILEANGTRISPTLLQKRVRDEVLWSDAEAPWRRLPYWLVLRVSISRYLAMMLGDGLSARFQYKVFMCLVHAAMLSDVQQVVSLEDQEFLKAKLCRRLFKLDSDRSQQSQKAQAACDALFATLSPLLNKVIKTTSTGIQTAWDQEKRRTTKPILQLPIRASQQDLRLSLMASRQYLRDARKRFQGIRYRRSSFNAEAIVLNPSQHVHELAPDFFGLFELEKRIGLACDRPVSGSQDLSRRCVTLHAALLEYIDRVGSRYDGNTEQKSLMLLLIMEIWMAMDKIACTLFPLLFDYHPVFPPCLLEVFHLSALADLARARKVQQYLKSRESLCQSTRMTIFDDPVKGCFGERHFNESSDAGTLAAMLSEIQETAEEHRKRKEREWLKLSSEYEALTNSETVSDYNTHLRVASA
;
A
#
# COMPACT_ATOMS: atom_id res chain seq x y z
N MET A 1 -50.87 -13.74 -37.94
CA MET A 1 -49.85 -14.77 -37.64
C MET A 1 -48.80 -14.69 -38.73
N GLU A 2 -47.88 -13.74 -38.58
CA GLU A 2 -46.73 -13.63 -39.49
C GLU A 2 -45.67 -14.63 -39.02
N THR A 3 -45.33 -15.55 -39.89
CA THR A 3 -44.26 -16.52 -39.70
C THR A 3 -42.96 -15.77 -39.43
N SER A 4 -42.29 -16.07 -38.31
CA SER A 4 -40.93 -15.59 -38.06
C SER A 4 -40.06 -15.87 -39.30
N PRO A 5 -39.34 -14.86 -39.83
CA PRO A 5 -38.51 -15.08 -41.01
C PRO A 5 -37.42 -16.10 -40.67
N THR A 6 -37.22 -17.08 -41.55
CA THR A 6 -36.06 -17.99 -41.46
C THR A 6 -34.76 -17.16 -41.49
N PRO A 7 -33.70 -17.56 -40.75
CA PRO A 7 -32.44 -16.81 -40.65
C PRO A 7 -31.88 -16.36 -42.00
N THR A 8 -32.02 -17.21 -43.03
CA THR A 8 -31.62 -16.99 -44.41
C THR A 8 -32.39 -15.86 -45.12
N LYS A 9 -33.71 -15.77 -44.93
CA LYS A 9 -34.54 -14.68 -45.50
C LYS A 9 -34.20 -13.33 -44.86
N TYR A 10 -33.91 -13.34 -43.57
CA TYR A 10 -33.50 -12.14 -42.83
C TYR A 10 -32.11 -11.65 -43.24
N LEU A 11 -31.13 -12.55 -43.39
CA LEU A 11 -29.78 -12.24 -43.90
C LEU A 11 -29.82 -11.63 -45.31
N ARG A 12 -30.65 -12.19 -46.19
CA ARG A 12 -30.85 -11.69 -47.55
C ARG A 12 -31.45 -10.28 -47.58
N SER A 13 -32.40 -9.99 -46.68
CA SER A 13 -33.00 -8.65 -46.54
C SER A 13 -31.99 -7.62 -46.04
N LEU A 14 -31.17 -7.98 -45.05
CA LEU A 14 -30.12 -7.14 -44.50
C LEU A 14 -29.02 -6.82 -45.52
N PHE A 15 -28.60 -7.84 -46.29
CA PHE A 15 -27.59 -7.70 -47.34
C PHE A 15 -28.04 -6.71 -48.44
N ASN A 16 -29.29 -6.81 -48.87
CA ASN A 16 -29.88 -5.90 -49.85
C ASN A 16 -29.91 -4.45 -49.37
N HIS A 17 -30.03 -4.22 -48.06
CA HIS A 17 -30.04 -2.87 -47.46
C HIS A 17 -28.64 -2.23 -47.40
N ILE A 18 -27.59 -3.04 -47.24
CA ILE A 18 -26.19 -2.58 -47.09
C ILE A 18 -25.49 -2.42 -48.44
N ALA A 19 -25.76 -3.30 -49.42
CA ALA A 19 -24.99 -3.39 -50.67
C ALA A 19 -25.60 -2.65 -51.88
N LEU A 20 -26.86 -2.19 -51.83
CA LEU A 20 -27.54 -1.58 -52.99
C LEU A 20 -28.22 -0.24 -52.68
N PRO A 21 -27.53 0.91 -52.80
CA PRO A 21 -28.19 2.19 -52.98
C PRO A 21 -28.09 2.61 -54.44
N ALA A 22 -29.19 2.49 -55.17
CA ALA A 22 -29.40 3.28 -56.39
C ALA A 22 -30.85 3.78 -56.52
N LYS A 23 -31.80 3.17 -55.78
CA LYS A 23 -33.12 3.73 -55.53
C LYS A 23 -33.46 3.57 -54.05
N LEU A 24 -33.84 4.69 -53.41
CA LEU A 24 -34.42 4.70 -52.07
C LEU A 24 -35.54 3.65 -51.98
N PRO A 25 -35.66 2.89 -50.87
CA PRO A 25 -36.85 2.10 -50.64
C PRO A 25 -38.05 3.07 -50.61
N GLN A 26 -39.04 2.85 -51.47
CA GLN A 26 -40.23 3.71 -51.59
C GLN A 26 -41.14 3.64 -50.35
N ARG A 27 -40.76 2.86 -49.33
CA ARG A 27 -41.34 2.83 -47.99
C ARG A 27 -40.24 2.72 -46.94
N GLN A 28 -40.44 3.42 -45.84
CA GLN A 28 -39.64 3.34 -44.62
C GLN A 28 -39.77 1.92 -44.04
N ASP A 29 -38.65 1.21 -43.85
CA ASP A 29 -38.64 -0.11 -43.22
C ASP A 29 -39.14 0.01 -41.78
N ALA A 30 -40.09 -0.86 -41.40
CA ALA A 30 -40.86 -0.75 -40.16
C ALA A 30 -40.03 -1.07 -38.90
N ASP A 31 -38.84 -1.65 -39.03
CA ASP A 31 -38.00 -2.12 -37.92
C ASP A 31 -36.56 -1.60 -38.00
N LEU A 32 -36.41 -0.27 -37.93
CA LEU A 32 -35.10 0.39 -37.87
C LEU A 32 -34.28 -0.04 -36.64
N GLY A 33 -34.95 -0.40 -35.53
CA GLY A 33 -34.31 -0.86 -34.30
C GLY A 33 -33.72 -2.26 -34.42
N GLY A 34 -34.47 -3.20 -35.01
CA GLY A 34 -34.00 -4.56 -35.30
C GLY A 34 -32.91 -4.59 -36.37
N ILE A 35 -32.98 -3.72 -37.39
CA ILE A 35 -31.92 -3.58 -38.39
C ILE A 35 -30.65 -2.98 -37.78
N GLN A 36 -30.77 -1.99 -36.87
CA GLN A 36 -29.64 -1.42 -36.15
C GLN A 36 -28.99 -2.42 -35.19
N SER A 37 -29.80 -3.20 -34.45
CA SER A 37 -29.30 -4.29 -33.59
C SER A 37 -28.64 -5.38 -34.44
N ALA A 38 -29.22 -5.77 -35.58
CA ALA A 38 -28.64 -6.78 -36.46
C ALA A 38 -27.44 -6.30 -37.29
N LEU A 39 -27.31 -5.00 -37.59
CA LEU A 39 -26.10 -4.42 -38.17
C LEU A 39 -24.96 -4.41 -37.15
N VAL A 40 -25.27 -4.10 -35.89
CA VAL A 40 -24.32 -4.21 -34.78
C VAL A 40 -23.97 -5.68 -34.57
N ASP A 41 -24.94 -6.58 -34.48
CA ASP A 41 -24.77 -8.03 -34.27
C ASP A 41 -24.28 -8.80 -35.50
N ARG A 42 -24.09 -8.17 -36.69
CA ARG A 42 -23.59 -8.83 -37.93
C ARG A 42 -22.45 -8.11 -38.67
N LEU A 43 -22.11 -6.88 -38.28
CA LEU A 43 -20.72 -6.42 -38.38
C LEU A 43 -19.81 -7.22 -37.41
N ILE A 44 -20.43 -7.92 -36.46
CA ILE A 44 -19.94 -8.94 -35.51
C ILE A 44 -20.45 -10.29 -36.01
N ASP A 45 -19.67 -11.27 -36.44
CA ASP A 45 -19.67 -12.57 -35.73
C ASP A 45 -18.57 -13.48 -36.28
N ALA A 46 -17.45 -12.86 -36.66
CA ALA A 46 -16.18 -13.56 -36.83
C ALA A 46 -15.25 -13.29 -35.64
N TYR A 47 -15.77 -12.88 -34.47
CA TYR A 47 -14.98 -12.83 -33.23
C TYR A 47 -14.43 -14.22 -32.87
N THR A 48 -15.25 -15.27 -33.03
CA THR A 48 -14.83 -16.67 -32.85
C THR A 48 -13.72 -17.08 -33.81
N GLN A 49 -13.69 -16.45 -35.00
CA GLN A 49 -12.69 -16.64 -36.05
C GLN A 49 -11.59 -15.56 -36.04
N ASN A 50 -11.52 -14.70 -35.02
CA ASN A 50 -10.55 -13.59 -34.97
C ASN A 50 -10.47 -12.74 -36.27
N ALA A 51 -11.58 -12.54 -36.97
CA ALA A 51 -11.60 -11.83 -38.24
C ALA A 51 -12.70 -10.75 -38.30
N GLY A 52 -12.48 -9.74 -39.13
CA GLY A 52 -13.43 -8.71 -39.50
C GLY A 52 -13.70 -8.76 -41.00
N ILE A 53 -14.97 -8.58 -41.38
CA ILE A 53 -15.43 -8.53 -42.76
C ILE A 53 -16.03 -7.15 -42.98
N PHE A 54 -15.53 -6.43 -43.97
CA PHE A 54 -16.08 -5.15 -44.39
C PHE A 54 -16.55 -5.24 -45.84
N ILE A 55 -17.84 -4.99 -46.06
CA ILE A 55 -18.51 -5.11 -47.36
C ILE A 55 -18.98 -3.74 -47.79
N HIS A 56 -18.64 -3.33 -49.01
CA HIS A 56 -18.99 -2.02 -49.54
C HIS A 56 -19.21 -2.06 -51.05
N LYS A 57 -20.12 -1.23 -51.57
CA LYS A 57 -20.29 -1.01 -53.01
C LYS A 57 -19.51 0.24 -53.42
N PRO A 58 -18.42 0.12 -54.20
CA PRO A 58 -17.61 1.27 -54.60
C PRO A 58 -18.42 2.30 -55.38
N THR A 59 -18.19 3.58 -55.07
CA THR A 59 -18.81 4.71 -55.78
C THR A 59 -18.05 5.07 -57.08
N GLU A 60 -16.84 4.56 -57.25
CA GLU A 60 -15.99 4.86 -58.39
C GLU A 60 -16.54 4.25 -59.69
N PRO A 61 -16.61 5.01 -60.81
CA PRO A 61 -17.19 4.54 -62.07
C PRO A 61 -16.53 3.26 -62.61
N GLN A 62 -15.22 3.12 -62.39
CA GLN A 62 -14.42 1.96 -62.82
C GLN A 62 -14.80 0.64 -62.13
N PHE A 63 -15.48 0.71 -60.98
CA PHE A 63 -15.92 -0.44 -60.22
C PHE A 63 -17.46 -0.53 -60.15
N ALA A 64 -18.16 0.16 -61.06
CA ALA A 64 -19.61 0.09 -61.18
C ALA A 64 -20.07 -1.37 -61.38
N GLY A 65 -21.07 -1.79 -60.58
CA GLY A 65 -21.58 -3.16 -60.62
C GLY A 65 -20.67 -4.21 -59.96
N LYS A 66 -19.67 -3.78 -59.18
CA LYS A 66 -18.86 -4.66 -58.31
C LYS A 66 -19.11 -4.33 -56.84
N ILE A 67 -18.81 -5.28 -55.97
CA ILE A 67 -18.91 -5.19 -54.52
C ILE A 67 -17.53 -5.53 -53.96
N LEU A 68 -17.03 -4.68 -53.07
CA LEU A 68 -15.75 -4.84 -52.40
C LEU A 68 -15.94 -5.59 -51.09
N PHE A 69 -15.21 -6.69 -50.94
CA PHE A 69 -15.05 -7.44 -49.70
C PHE A 69 -13.64 -7.19 -49.17
N GLU A 70 -13.53 -6.77 -47.92
CA GLU A 70 -12.28 -6.58 -47.21
C GLU A 70 -12.24 -7.48 -45.98
N PHE A 71 -11.20 -8.30 -45.86
CA PHE A 71 -10.96 -9.21 -44.75
C PHE A 71 -9.73 -8.78 -43.98
N PHE A 72 -9.83 -8.80 -42.66
CA PHE A 72 -8.71 -8.49 -41.79
C PHE A 72 -8.83 -9.18 -40.44
N GLU A 73 -7.71 -9.35 -39.75
CA GLU A 73 -7.66 -9.99 -38.44
C GLU A 73 -8.10 -9.00 -37.33
N ALA A 74 -8.83 -9.50 -36.33
CA ALA A 74 -9.50 -8.68 -35.31
C ALA A 74 -8.65 -8.48 -34.04
N SER A 75 -7.74 -9.40 -33.74
CA SER A 75 -6.86 -9.41 -32.57
C SER A 75 -5.50 -9.98 -32.96
N PRO A 76 -4.38 -9.35 -32.58
CA PRO A 76 -3.06 -9.84 -32.91
C PRO A 76 -2.66 -11.03 -32.02
N ARG A 77 -1.87 -11.96 -32.58
CA ARG A 77 -1.22 -13.03 -31.82
C ARG A 77 -0.42 -12.50 -30.62
N ARG A 78 -0.36 -13.25 -29.53
CA ARG A 78 0.33 -12.83 -28.28
C ARG A 78 1.78 -12.41 -28.52
N GLU A 79 2.49 -13.13 -29.38
CA GLU A 79 3.91 -12.92 -29.66
C GLU A 79 4.15 -11.57 -30.31
N ALA A 80 3.27 -11.18 -31.25
CA ALA A 80 3.34 -9.88 -31.90
C ALA A 80 3.09 -8.72 -30.92
N VAL A 81 2.25 -8.93 -29.90
CA VAL A 81 2.01 -7.95 -28.84
C VAL A 81 3.21 -7.86 -27.90
N LEU A 82 3.76 -8.99 -27.45
CA LEU A 82 4.92 -9.03 -26.55
C LEU A 82 6.20 -8.52 -27.22
N ALA A 83 6.37 -8.74 -28.53
CA ALA A 83 7.52 -8.28 -29.30
C ALA A 83 7.49 -6.77 -29.61
N ALA A 84 6.36 -6.08 -29.40
CA ALA A 84 6.22 -4.66 -29.72
C ALA A 84 7.04 -3.78 -28.74
N LYS A 85 8.27 -3.44 -29.13
CA LYS A 85 9.27 -2.75 -28.28
C LYS A 85 8.88 -1.34 -27.81
N THR A 86 7.83 -0.70 -28.36
CA THR A 86 7.39 0.65 -27.93
C THR A 86 5.91 0.94 -28.25
N GLY A 87 5.05 0.93 -27.23
CA GLY A 87 3.82 1.74 -27.18
C GLY A 87 2.69 1.45 -28.20
N GLY A 88 2.78 0.38 -29.01
CA GLY A 88 1.71 -0.15 -29.86
C GLY A 88 2.20 -0.83 -31.15
N LEU A 89 1.49 -1.87 -31.59
CA LEU A 89 1.72 -2.60 -32.84
C LEU A 89 1.31 -1.74 -34.04
N SER A 90 2.21 -1.53 -35.01
CA SER A 90 1.83 -0.94 -36.30
C SER A 90 1.20 -2.01 -37.17
N TRP A 91 -0.06 -1.82 -37.53
CA TRP A 91 -0.85 -2.84 -38.22
C TRP A 91 -1.60 -2.26 -39.42
N SER A 92 -1.65 -3.02 -40.51
CA SER A 92 -2.19 -2.62 -41.81
C SER A 92 -3.53 -3.29 -42.07
N PHE A 93 -4.49 -2.54 -42.59
CA PHE A 93 -5.83 -3.03 -42.90
C PHE A 93 -6.29 -2.57 -44.29
N PRO A 94 -6.99 -3.39 -45.09
CA PRO A 94 -7.29 -4.80 -44.83
C PRO A 94 -6.10 -5.73 -45.13
N GLY A 95 -6.22 -7.01 -44.74
CA GLY A 95 -5.25 -8.05 -45.10
C GLY A 95 -5.52 -8.66 -46.48
N VAL A 96 -6.79 -8.83 -46.83
CA VAL A 96 -7.23 -9.31 -48.15
C VAL A 96 -8.40 -8.47 -48.65
N ALA A 97 -8.44 -8.18 -49.95
CA ALA A 97 -9.54 -7.45 -50.56
C ALA A 97 -9.90 -8.04 -51.93
N ILE A 98 -11.20 -8.20 -52.18
CA ILE A 98 -11.74 -8.86 -53.37
C ILE A 98 -12.91 -8.06 -53.91
N HIS A 99 -12.91 -7.82 -55.22
CA HIS A 99 -14.09 -7.35 -55.93
C HIS A 99 -14.89 -8.53 -56.46
N LEU A 100 -16.16 -8.59 -56.08
CA LEU A 100 -17.14 -9.55 -56.58
C LEU A 100 -18.14 -8.84 -57.50
N PRO A 101 -18.43 -9.35 -58.70
CA PRO A 101 -19.49 -8.80 -59.53
C PRO A 101 -20.85 -8.87 -58.82
N SER A 102 -21.64 -7.80 -58.89
CA SER A 102 -22.98 -7.77 -58.28
C SER A 102 -23.93 -8.82 -58.86
N SER A 103 -23.67 -9.32 -60.07
CA SER A 103 -24.42 -10.41 -60.69
C SER A 103 -24.23 -11.75 -59.97
N VAL A 104 -22.99 -12.07 -59.56
CA VAL A 104 -22.68 -13.31 -58.81
C VAL A 104 -23.35 -13.28 -57.45
N LEU A 105 -23.30 -12.13 -56.78
CA LEU A 105 -23.91 -12.00 -55.45
C LEU A 105 -25.44 -11.88 -55.49
N GLY A 106 -25.98 -11.44 -56.63
CA GLY A 106 -27.42 -11.42 -56.89
C GLY A 106 -28.00 -12.80 -57.18
N ASP A 107 -27.16 -13.81 -57.42
CA ASP A 107 -27.58 -15.20 -57.55
C ASP A 107 -28.08 -15.73 -56.19
N GLY A 108 -29.27 -16.32 -56.20
CA GLY A 108 -29.95 -16.79 -55.01
C GLY A 108 -29.19 -17.92 -54.32
N ASP A 109 -28.67 -18.85 -55.11
CA ASP A 109 -28.00 -20.06 -54.62
C ASP A 109 -26.62 -19.72 -54.02
N PHE A 110 -25.89 -18.82 -54.67
CA PHE A 110 -24.64 -18.28 -54.15
C PHE A 110 -24.85 -17.51 -52.85
N LEU A 111 -25.85 -16.62 -52.79
CA LEU A 111 -26.11 -15.83 -51.60
C LEU A 111 -26.54 -16.70 -50.41
N GLU A 112 -27.37 -17.73 -50.65
CA GLU A 112 -27.76 -18.69 -49.63
C GLU A 112 -26.55 -19.50 -49.12
N SER A 113 -25.68 -19.97 -50.02
CA SER A 113 -24.44 -20.67 -49.66
C SER A 113 -23.49 -19.79 -48.87
N PHE A 114 -23.34 -18.51 -49.27
CA PHE A 114 -22.52 -17.53 -48.58
C PHE A 114 -23.05 -17.21 -47.18
N CYS A 115 -24.36 -17.03 -47.03
CA CYS A 115 -25.00 -16.83 -45.73
C CYS A 115 -24.84 -18.06 -44.82
N THR A 116 -25.02 -19.27 -45.36
CA THR A 116 -24.85 -20.52 -44.63
C THR A 116 -23.40 -20.70 -44.16
N PHE A 117 -22.42 -20.36 -45.01
CA PHE A 117 -21.01 -20.39 -44.63
C PHE A 117 -20.72 -19.45 -43.46
N LEU A 118 -21.22 -18.21 -43.49
CA LEU A 118 -21.00 -17.26 -42.40
C LEU A 118 -21.67 -17.71 -41.09
N GLU A 119 -22.86 -18.30 -41.17
CA GLU A 119 -23.57 -18.87 -40.01
C GLU A 119 -22.81 -20.07 -39.42
N GLN A 120 -22.26 -20.95 -40.25
CA GLN A 120 -21.42 -22.05 -39.77
C GLN A 120 -20.11 -21.54 -39.18
N ALA A 121 -19.45 -20.59 -39.84
CA ALA A 121 -18.19 -20.02 -39.38
C ALA A 121 -18.33 -19.27 -38.04
N SER A 122 -19.50 -18.70 -37.71
CA SER A 122 -19.69 -18.03 -36.42
C SER A 122 -19.80 -19.02 -35.26
N VAL A 123 -20.32 -20.23 -35.51
CA VAL A 123 -20.55 -21.27 -34.49
C VAL A 123 -19.39 -22.27 -34.39
N GLU A 124 -18.68 -22.54 -35.49
CA GLU A 124 -17.63 -23.56 -35.54
C GLU A 124 -16.38 -23.17 -34.75
N THR A 125 -15.83 -24.13 -34.00
CA THR A 125 -14.62 -23.91 -33.19
C THR A 125 -13.35 -24.13 -34.02
N THR A 126 -12.43 -23.17 -34.00
CA THR A 126 -11.13 -23.22 -34.71
C THR A 126 -10.09 -24.16 -34.10
N LYS A 127 -10.46 -25.03 -33.14
CA LYS A 127 -9.54 -25.93 -32.40
C LYS A 127 -8.68 -26.83 -33.31
N LYS A 128 -9.13 -27.10 -34.54
CA LYS A 128 -8.40 -27.91 -35.53
C LYS A 128 -7.41 -27.10 -36.38
N LEU A 129 -7.60 -25.78 -36.47
CA LEU A 129 -6.78 -24.85 -37.26
C LEU A 129 -5.73 -24.13 -36.42
N SER A 130 -5.60 -24.51 -35.16
CA SER A 130 -4.87 -23.75 -34.15
C SER A 130 -3.64 -24.51 -33.64
N GLU A 131 -2.64 -23.75 -33.19
CA GLU A 131 -1.34 -24.30 -32.78
C GLU A 131 -1.46 -25.09 -31.46
N TYR A 132 -0.84 -26.28 -31.43
CA TYR A 132 -0.76 -27.14 -30.24
C TYR A 132 0.48 -26.75 -29.43
N ALA A 133 0.30 -26.33 -28.18
CA ALA A 133 1.42 -26.09 -27.28
C ALA A 133 1.88 -27.40 -26.64
N VAL A 134 3.18 -27.68 -26.65
CA VAL A 134 3.75 -28.86 -25.98
C VAL A 134 3.85 -28.55 -24.48
N LYS A 135 2.99 -29.17 -23.68
CA LYS A 135 3.11 -29.18 -22.22
C LYS A 135 3.36 -30.61 -21.75
N ALA A 136 4.46 -30.82 -21.02
CA ALA A 136 4.85 -32.11 -20.47
C ALA A 136 4.86 -33.26 -21.51
N GLY A 137 5.34 -32.98 -22.74
CA GLY A 137 5.48 -33.99 -23.80
C GLY A 137 4.20 -34.34 -24.57
N ALA A 138 3.05 -33.77 -24.24
CA ALA A 138 1.80 -33.89 -24.99
C ALA A 138 1.38 -32.54 -25.60
N GLY A 139 0.97 -32.55 -26.87
CA GLY A 139 0.43 -31.36 -27.54
C GLY A 139 -0.99 -31.09 -27.02
N LEU A 140 -1.13 -30.07 -26.17
CA LEU A 140 -2.43 -29.65 -25.65
C LEU A 140 -2.88 -28.40 -26.41
N TRP A 141 -4.16 -28.35 -26.75
CA TRP A 141 -4.80 -27.17 -27.31
C TRP A 141 -4.54 -25.94 -26.43
N GLU A 142 -3.90 -24.90 -26.97
CA GLU A 142 -3.64 -23.66 -26.23
C GLU A 142 -4.84 -22.71 -26.35
N SER A 143 -5.83 -22.89 -25.47
CA SER A 143 -7.04 -22.05 -25.37
C SER A 143 -6.78 -20.57 -25.07
N ARG A 144 -5.53 -20.18 -24.80
CA ARG A 144 -5.11 -18.84 -24.38
C ARG A 144 -4.62 -17.96 -25.54
N GLU A 145 -4.47 -18.51 -26.74
CA GLU A 145 -4.07 -17.78 -27.94
C GLU A 145 -5.28 -17.23 -28.71
N THR A 146 -5.07 -16.21 -29.55
CA THR A 146 -6.12 -15.77 -30.49
C THR A 146 -6.44 -16.85 -31.53
N PRO A 147 -7.72 -17.07 -31.86
CA PRO A 147 -8.13 -17.96 -32.94
C PRO A 147 -7.43 -17.62 -34.27
N ASP A 148 -7.18 -18.65 -35.08
CA ASP A 148 -6.59 -18.44 -36.41
C ASP A 148 -7.66 -17.88 -37.38
N PRO A 149 -7.38 -16.76 -38.07
CA PRO A 149 -8.37 -16.11 -38.94
C PRO A 149 -8.54 -16.76 -40.31
N SER A 150 -7.78 -17.82 -40.63
CA SER A 150 -7.69 -18.40 -41.98
C SER A 150 -9.01 -18.91 -42.55
N LEU A 151 -9.98 -19.29 -41.72
CA LEU A 151 -11.32 -19.66 -42.20
C LEU A 151 -11.95 -18.51 -43.00
N ILE A 152 -11.76 -17.27 -42.54
CA ILE A 152 -12.30 -16.07 -43.18
C ILE A 152 -11.28 -15.44 -44.12
N THR A 153 -10.04 -15.22 -43.65
CA THR A 153 -9.02 -14.49 -44.41
C THR A 153 -8.40 -15.30 -45.54
N SER A 154 -8.53 -16.64 -45.52
CA SER A 154 -7.97 -17.54 -46.53
C SER A 154 -9.04 -18.36 -47.25
N LEU A 155 -9.87 -19.16 -46.55
CA LEU A 155 -10.85 -20.04 -47.21
C LEU A 155 -11.98 -19.24 -47.86
N LEU A 156 -12.68 -18.40 -47.10
CA LEU A 156 -13.74 -17.56 -47.66
C LEU A 156 -13.18 -16.61 -48.73
N ALA A 157 -12.01 -16.03 -48.48
CA ALA A 157 -11.32 -15.21 -49.47
C ALA A 157 -11.06 -15.99 -50.78
N ALA A 158 -10.59 -17.23 -50.73
CA ALA A 158 -10.36 -18.04 -51.93
C ALA A 158 -11.66 -18.37 -52.68
N ILE A 159 -12.75 -18.66 -51.96
CA ILE A 159 -14.08 -18.91 -52.55
C ILE A 159 -14.57 -17.67 -53.31
N LEU A 160 -14.41 -16.48 -52.71
CA LEU A 160 -14.79 -15.22 -53.34
C LEU A 160 -13.86 -14.81 -54.48
N GLU A 161 -12.56 -15.12 -54.35
CA GLU A 161 -11.56 -14.86 -55.39
C GLU A 161 -11.82 -15.70 -56.63
N ALA A 162 -12.25 -16.96 -56.48
CA ALA A 162 -12.64 -17.83 -57.59
C ALA A 162 -13.80 -17.26 -58.43
N ASN A 163 -14.66 -16.45 -57.83
CA ASN A 163 -15.83 -15.83 -58.48
C ASN A 163 -15.65 -14.32 -58.72
N GLY A 164 -14.47 -13.77 -58.43
CA GLY A 164 -14.21 -12.34 -58.40
C GLY A 164 -12.77 -12.02 -58.81
N THR A 165 -12.27 -10.89 -58.33
CA THR A 165 -10.90 -10.44 -58.58
C THR A 165 -10.28 -9.87 -57.32
N ARG A 166 -9.16 -10.44 -56.88
CA ARG A 166 -8.37 -9.91 -55.77
C ARG A 166 -7.73 -8.57 -56.14
N ILE A 167 -7.72 -7.64 -55.20
CA ILE A 167 -7.16 -6.29 -55.39
C ILE A 167 -6.20 -5.91 -54.28
N SER A 168 -5.41 -4.86 -54.55
CA SER A 168 -4.54 -4.21 -53.57
C SER A 168 -5.08 -2.81 -53.24
N PRO A 169 -5.90 -2.65 -52.18
CA PRO A 169 -6.47 -1.37 -51.82
C PRO A 169 -5.45 -0.50 -51.08
N THR A 170 -5.72 0.81 -51.01
CA THR A 170 -4.96 1.71 -50.14
C THR A 170 -5.07 1.25 -48.68
N LEU A 171 -3.94 0.87 -48.08
CA LEU A 171 -3.93 0.32 -46.72
C LEU A 171 -4.10 1.39 -45.64
N LEU A 172 -4.97 1.12 -44.68
CA LEU A 172 -5.08 1.85 -43.43
C LEU A 172 -3.98 1.38 -42.46
N GLN A 173 -3.02 2.25 -42.19
CA GLN A 173 -2.02 2.03 -41.13
C GLN A 173 -2.57 2.49 -39.78
N LYS A 174 -2.72 1.57 -38.82
CA LYS A 174 -3.21 1.86 -37.47
C LYS A 174 -2.21 1.38 -36.43
N ARG A 175 -1.88 2.25 -35.48
CA ARG A 175 -1.19 1.85 -34.24
C ARG A 175 -2.21 1.24 -33.28
N VAL A 176 -2.14 -0.06 -33.08
CA VAL A 176 -2.99 -0.84 -32.18
C VAL A 176 -2.24 -1.07 -30.88
N ARG A 177 -2.79 -0.55 -29.79
CA ARG A 177 -2.35 -0.92 -28.44
C ARG A 177 -3.22 -2.08 -28.01
N ASP A 178 -2.59 -3.19 -27.70
CA ASP A 178 -3.22 -4.34 -27.06
C ASP A 178 -2.32 -4.79 -25.91
N GLU A 179 -2.91 -5.46 -24.93
CA GLU A 179 -2.26 -5.89 -23.70
C GLU A 179 -2.61 -7.36 -23.48
N VAL A 180 -1.61 -8.18 -23.15
CA VAL A 180 -1.79 -9.60 -22.79
C VAL A 180 -1.44 -9.72 -21.32
N LEU A 181 -2.37 -9.33 -20.44
CA LEU A 181 -2.17 -9.39 -18.99
C LEU A 181 -2.70 -10.72 -18.47
N TRP A 182 -1.87 -11.45 -17.76
CA TRP A 182 -2.24 -12.75 -17.21
C TRP A 182 -1.77 -12.85 -15.77
N SER A 183 -2.68 -13.23 -14.87
CA SER A 183 -2.41 -13.47 -13.45
C SER A 183 -3.32 -14.60 -12.97
N ASP A 184 -2.81 -15.83 -13.04
CA ASP A 184 -3.50 -17.07 -12.62
C ASP A 184 -4.97 -17.17 -13.06
N ALA A 185 -5.23 -16.88 -14.33
CA ALA A 185 -6.56 -16.88 -14.92
C ALA A 185 -6.66 -17.86 -16.11
N GLU A 186 -7.89 -18.26 -16.45
CA GLU A 186 -8.18 -19.16 -17.58
C GLU A 186 -7.77 -18.52 -18.93
N ALA A 187 -8.13 -17.24 -19.13
CA ALA A 187 -7.80 -16.44 -20.30
C ALA A 187 -7.07 -15.14 -19.91
N PRO A 188 -6.16 -14.63 -20.75
CA PRO A 188 -5.53 -13.33 -20.52
C PRO A 188 -6.55 -12.20 -20.67
N TRP A 189 -6.41 -11.14 -19.87
CA TRP A 189 -7.14 -9.91 -20.07
C TRP A 189 -6.59 -9.21 -21.33
N ARG A 190 -7.47 -8.99 -22.32
CA ARG A 190 -7.16 -8.35 -23.60
C ARG A 190 -8.26 -7.36 -23.99
N ARG A 191 -7.95 -6.48 -24.95
CA ARG A 191 -8.96 -5.56 -25.49
C ARG A 191 -9.96 -6.31 -26.36
N LEU A 192 -11.23 -5.94 -26.26
CA LEU A 192 -12.29 -6.53 -27.08
C LEU A 192 -11.99 -6.36 -28.59
N PRO A 193 -11.76 -7.44 -29.35
CA PRO A 193 -11.41 -7.38 -30.78
C PRO A 193 -12.47 -6.70 -31.62
N TYR A 194 -13.74 -6.85 -31.23
CA TYR A 194 -14.85 -6.16 -31.89
C TYR A 194 -14.66 -4.63 -31.94
N TRP A 195 -14.10 -4.03 -30.89
CA TRP A 195 -13.81 -2.60 -30.89
C TRP A 195 -12.74 -2.19 -31.92
N LEU A 196 -11.82 -3.09 -32.28
CA LEU A 196 -10.90 -2.84 -33.38
C LEU A 196 -11.63 -2.92 -34.72
N VAL A 197 -12.46 -3.95 -34.92
CA VAL A 197 -13.25 -4.15 -36.15
C VAL A 197 -14.11 -2.92 -36.45
N LEU A 198 -14.85 -2.39 -35.48
CA LEU A 198 -15.62 -1.15 -35.65
C LEU A 198 -14.75 0.02 -36.05
N ARG A 199 -13.64 0.24 -35.35
CA ARG A 199 -12.74 1.38 -35.59
C ARG A 199 -12.04 1.32 -36.94
N VAL A 200 -11.73 0.12 -37.43
CA VAL A 200 -11.16 -0.09 -38.77
C VAL A 200 -12.25 0.14 -39.82
N SER A 201 -13.39 -0.52 -39.68
CA SER A 201 -14.52 -0.44 -40.62
C SER A 201 -15.01 1.00 -40.83
N ILE A 202 -15.21 1.77 -39.75
CA ILE A 202 -15.62 3.17 -39.84
C ILE A 202 -14.55 4.02 -40.55
N SER A 203 -13.27 3.77 -40.25
CA SER A 203 -12.17 4.49 -40.90
C SER A 203 -12.04 4.14 -42.39
N ARG A 204 -12.29 2.87 -42.77
CA ARG A 204 -12.32 2.42 -44.17
C ARG A 204 -13.49 3.03 -44.92
N TYR A 205 -14.69 2.98 -44.32
CA TYR A 205 -15.89 3.59 -44.86
C TYR A 205 -15.70 5.09 -45.15
N LEU A 206 -15.18 5.85 -44.18
CA LEU A 206 -14.91 7.28 -44.37
C LEU A 206 -13.87 7.54 -45.47
N ALA A 207 -12.82 6.70 -45.57
CA ALA A 207 -11.82 6.81 -46.64
C ALA A 207 -12.43 6.59 -48.03
N MET A 208 -13.35 5.64 -48.16
CA MET A 208 -14.03 5.36 -49.42
C MET A 208 -15.05 6.44 -49.80
N MET A 209 -15.80 6.97 -48.83
CA MET A 209 -16.83 7.98 -49.11
C MET A 209 -16.26 9.36 -49.43
N LEU A 210 -15.16 9.74 -48.79
CA LEU A 210 -14.56 11.06 -48.94
C LEU A 210 -13.43 11.09 -49.98
N GLY A 211 -12.89 9.92 -50.34
CA GLY A 211 -11.84 9.75 -51.36
C GLY A 211 -10.47 10.27 -50.95
N ASP A 212 -10.41 11.32 -50.13
CA ASP A 212 -9.17 11.91 -49.64
C ASP A 212 -8.72 11.31 -48.30
N GLY A 213 -7.51 10.73 -48.27
CA GLY A 213 -6.98 10.10 -47.06
C GLY A 213 -6.85 11.07 -45.86
N LEU A 214 -6.74 12.38 -46.14
CA LEU A 214 -6.60 13.42 -45.12
C LEU A 214 -7.94 13.83 -44.51
N SER A 215 -8.98 14.16 -45.28
CA SER A 215 -10.27 14.54 -44.69
C SER A 215 -11.00 13.35 -44.11
N ALA A 216 -10.87 12.15 -44.70
CA ALA A 216 -11.36 10.92 -44.07
C ALA A 216 -10.76 10.67 -42.68
N ARG A 217 -9.44 10.87 -42.55
CA ARG A 217 -8.75 10.75 -41.26
C ARG A 217 -9.20 11.81 -40.26
N PHE A 218 -9.43 13.04 -40.72
CA PHE A 218 -9.95 14.12 -39.89
C PHE A 218 -11.36 13.81 -39.38
N GLN A 219 -12.28 13.45 -40.27
CA GLN A 219 -13.66 13.07 -39.93
C GLN A 219 -13.71 11.88 -38.99
N TYR A 220 -12.84 10.88 -39.16
CA TYR A 220 -12.72 9.77 -38.20
C TYR A 220 -12.32 10.27 -36.80
N LYS A 221 -11.38 11.21 -36.71
CA LYS A 221 -10.97 11.78 -35.42
C LYS A 221 -12.08 12.64 -34.80
N VAL A 222 -12.86 13.37 -35.59
CA VAL A 222 -14.07 14.09 -35.15
C VAL A 222 -15.09 13.11 -34.57
N PHE A 223 -15.43 12.06 -35.33
CA PHE A 223 -16.32 10.99 -34.90
C PHE A 223 -15.87 10.38 -33.56
N MET A 224 -14.58 10.07 -33.42
CA MET A 224 -14.05 9.56 -32.15
C MET A 224 -14.21 10.55 -31.00
N CYS A 225 -14.13 11.87 -31.22
CA CYS A 225 -14.40 12.86 -30.17
C CYS A 225 -15.87 12.82 -29.74
N LEU A 226 -16.79 12.71 -30.70
CA LEU A 226 -18.22 12.59 -30.42
C LEU A 226 -18.54 11.32 -29.62
N VAL A 227 -17.96 10.18 -29.99
CA VAL A 227 -18.11 8.92 -29.23
C VAL A 227 -17.62 9.08 -27.78
N HIS A 228 -16.48 9.73 -27.56
CA HIS A 228 -15.97 9.94 -26.19
C HIS A 228 -16.85 10.94 -25.41
N ALA A 229 -17.39 11.95 -26.07
CA ALA A 229 -18.28 12.92 -25.43
C ALA A 229 -19.63 12.30 -25.06
N ALA A 230 -20.22 11.50 -25.96
CA ALA A 230 -21.44 10.74 -25.68
C ALA A 230 -21.21 9.75 -24.53
N MET A 231 -20.16 8.92 -24.62
CA MET A 231 -19.78 8.00 -23.55
C MET A 231 -19.59 8.73 -22.22
N LEU A 232 -18.87 9.86 -22.21
CA LEU A 232 -18.67 10.64 -20.99
C LEU A 232 -19.99 11.16 -20.41
N SER A 233 -20.95 11.56 -21.25
CA SER A 233 -22.28 11.99 -20.82
C SER A 233 -23.12 10.85 -20.24
N ASP A 234 -23.04 9.66 -20.85
CA ASP A 234 -23.87 8.51 -20.47
C ASP A 234 -23.40 7.87 -19.16
N VAL A 235 -22.09 7.92 -18.88
CA VAL A 235 -21.49 7.19 -17.76
C VAL A 235 -21.32 8.02 -16.48
N GLN A 236 -21.71 9.31 -16.48
CA GLN A 236 -21.48 10.23 -15.34
C GLN A 236 -22.06 9.74 -14.01
N GLN A 237 -23.13 8.94 -14.05
CA GLN A 237 -23.80 8.44 -12.85
C GLN A 237 -23.37 7.03 -12.44
N VAL A 238 -22.64 6.32 -13.31
CA VAL A 238 -22.32 4.89 -13.13
C VAL A 238 -20.86 4.68 -12.74
N VAL A 239 -19.97 5.57 -13.19
CA VAL A 239 -18.52 5.37 -13.08
C VAL A 239 -17.92 6.37 -12.08
N SER A 240 -16.80 5.99 -11.46
CA SER A 240 -16.08 6.79 -10.47
C SER A 240 -15.69 8.19 -11.00
N LEU A 241 -15.53 9.15 -10.09
CA LEU A 241 -15.08 10.51 -10.45
C LEU A 241 -13.69 10.50 -11.11
N GLU A 242 -12.83 9.57 -10.72
CA GLU A 242 -11.49 9.41 -11.28
C GLU A 242 -11.56 8.98 -12.76
N ASP A 243 -12.37 7.97 -13.07
CA ASP A 243 -12.58 7.52 -14.45
C ASP A 243 -13.25 8.59 -15.31
N GLN A 244 -14.18 9.37 -14.74
CA GLN A 244 -14.77 10.52 -15.41
C GLN A 244 -13.70 11.57 -15.77
N GLU A 245 -12.76 11.85 -14.85
CA GLU A 245 -11.63 12.74 -15.11
C GLU A 245 -10.72 12.18 -16.21
N PHE A 246 -10.43 10.88 -16.19
CA PHE A 246 -9.63 10.23 -17.24
C PHE A 246 -10.29 10.29 -18.62
N LEU A 247 -11.60 10.02 -18.70
CA LEU A 247 -12.37 10.12 -19.94
C LEU A 247 -12.41 11.56 -20.46
N LYS A 248 -12.63 12.54 -19.57
CA LYS A 248 -12.57 13.97 -19.89
C LYS A 248 -11.19 14.36 -20.42
N ALA A 249 -10.13 14.00 -19.71
CA ALA A 249 -8.75 14.29 -20.13
C ALA A 249 -8.43 13.67 -21.51
N LYS A 250 -8.92 12.45 -21.77
CA LYS A 250 -8.78 11.77 -23.06
C LYS A 250 -9.51 12.51 -24.18
N LEU A 251 -10.72 13.01 -23.93
CA LEU A 251 -11.46 13.86 -24.87
C LEU A 251 -10.70 15.16 -25.15
N CYS A 252 -10.27 15.90 -24.12
CA CYS A 252 -9.51 17.14 -24.27
C CYS A 252 -8.21 16.94 -25.07
N ARG A 253 -7.45 15.88 -24.77
CA ARG A 253 -6.23 15.53 -25.53
C ARG A 253 -6.52 15.21 -26.99
N ARG A 254 -7.65 14.58 -27.29
CA ARG A 254 -8.07 14.31 -28.68
C ARG A 254 -8.46 15.58 -29.41
N LEU A 255 -9.17 16.49 -28.74
CA LEU A 255 -9.53 17.80 -29.31
C LEU A 255 -8.30 18.64 -29.62
N PHE A 256 -7.31 18.66 -28.72
CA PHE A 256 -6.04 19.33 -28.98
C PHE A 256 -5.31 18.76 -30.21
N LYS A 257 -5.26 17.43 -30.34
CA LYS A 257 -4.67 16.78 -31.52
C LYS A 257 -5.43 17.10 -32.80
N LEU A 258 -6.76 17.12 -32.72
CA LEU A 258 -7.64 17.42 -33.84
C LEU A 258 -7.46 18.87 -34.31
N ASP A 259 -7.28 19.81 -33.39
CA ASP A 259 -6.98 21.21 -33.71
C ASP A 259 -5.59 21.36 -34.38
N SER A 260 -4.60 20.58 -33.94
CA SER A 260 -3.30 20.51 -34.63
C SER A 260 -3.43 19.95 -36.06
N ASP A 261 -4.27 18.93 -36.27
CA ASP A 261 -4.52 18.37 -37.61
C ASP A 261 -5.27 19.36 -38.52
N ARG A 262 -6.16 20.18 -37.95
CA ARG A 262 -6.90 21.22 -38.65
C ARG A 262 -5.95 22.27 -39.25
N SER A 263 -4.92 22.69 -38.51
CA SER A 263 -3.91 23.64 -38.99
C SER A 263 -3.03 23.10 -40.12
N GLN A 264 -3.01 21.78 -40.33
CA GLN A 264 -2.22 21.12 -41.38
C GLN A 264 -3.02 20.84 -42.66
N GLN A 265 -4.29 21.22 -42.71
CA GLN A 265 -5.15 20.99 -43.89
C GLN A 265 -4.96 22.03 -44.99
N SER A 266 -5.38 21.66 -46.21
CA SER A 266 -5.44 22.58 -47.34
C SER A 266 -6.50 23.68 -47.12
N GLN A 267 -6.32 24.84 -47.74
CA GLN A 267 -7.16 26.02 -47.52
C GLN A 267 -8.66 25.77 -47.76
N LYS A 268 -9.02 24.90 -48.73
CA LYS A 268 -10.41 24.52 -49.02
C LYS A 268 -11.00 23.54 -47.99
N ALA A 269 -10.19 22.60 -47.49
CA ALA A 269 -10.62 21.64 -46.47
C ALA A 269 -10.68 22.27 -45.07
N GLN A 270 -9.87 23.30 -44.83
CA GLN A 270 -9.86 24.09 -43.60
C GLN A 270 -11.20 24.79 -43.36
N ALA A 271 -11.82 25.41 -44.38
CA ALA A 271 -13.13 26.06 -44.23
C ALA A 271 -14.25 25.08 -43.80
N ALA A 272 -14.24 23.86 -44.36
CA ALA A 272 -15.19 22.81 -43.95
C ALA A 272 -14.91 22.31 -42.52
N CYS A 273 -13.63 22.18 -42.15
CA CYS A 273 -13.25 21.85 -40.78
C CYS A 273 -13.66 22.94 -39.79
N ASP A 274 -13.51 24.21 -40.14
CA ASP A 274 -13.87 25.37 -39.32
C ASP A 274 -15.38 25.39 -39.06
N ALA A 275 -16.19 25.14 -40.10
CA ALA A 275 -17.64 25.03 -39.96
C ALA A 275 -18.05 23.89 -39.02
N LEU A 276 -17.45 22.71 -39.19
CA LEU A 276 -17.70 21.55 -38.31
C LEU A 276 -17.31 21.84 -36.86
N PHE A 277 -16.14 22.46 -36.64
CA PHE A 277 -15.70 22.85 -35.30
C PHE A 277 -16.64 23.89 -34.68
N ALA A 278 -17.10 24.88 -35.45
CA ALA A 278 -18.05 25.87 -34.95
C ALA A 278 -19.37 25.22 -34.50
N THR A 279 -19.85 24.19 -35.22
CA THR A 279 -21.06 23.45 -34.85
C THR A 279 -20.85 22.53 -33.64
N LEU A 280 -19.71 21.83 -33.55
CA LEU A 280 -19.47 20.80 -32.53
C LEU A 280 -18.91 21.35 -31.22
N SER A 281 -18.20 22.48 -31.25
CA SER A 281 -17.55 23.06 -30.07
C SER A 281 -18.54 23.35 -28.93
N PRO A 282 -19.74 23.91 -29.15
CA PRO A 282 -20.71 24.13 -28.07
C PRO A 282 -21.12 22.83 -27.37
N LEU A 283 -21.35 21.76 -28.14
CA LEU A 283 -21.75 20.46 -27.60
C LEU A 283 -20.64 19.85 -26.76
N LEU A 284 -19.41 19.82 -27.30
CA LEU A 284 -18.26 19.24 -26.62
C LEU A 284 -17.87 20.01 -25.36
N ASN A 285 -17.87 21.35 -25.44
CA ASN A 285 -17.61 22.21 -24.29
C ASN A 285 -18.67 22.05 -23.20
N LYS A 286 -19.94 21.85 -23.57
CA LYS A 286 -21.01 21.55 -22.60
C LYS A 286 -20.69 20.27 -21.83
N VAL A 287 -20.36 19.18 -22.50
CA VAL A 287 -20.03 17.90 -21.83
C VAL A 287 -18.82 18.05 -20.90
N ILE A 288 -17.75 18.71 -21.35
CA ILE A 288 -16.54 18.93 -20.56
C ILE A 288 -16.84 19.80 -19.33
N LYS A 289 -17.62 20.87 -19.51
CA LYS A 289 -18.00 21.78 -18.43
C LYS A 289 -18.88 21.08 -17.40
N THR A 290 -19.93 20.38 -17.84
CA THR A 290 -20.84 19.61 -16.97
C THR A 290 -20.08 18.59 -16.13
N THR A 291 -19.18 17.82 -16.76
CA THR A 291 -18.34 16.84 -16.06
C THR A 291 -17.45 17.52 -15.03
N SER A 292 -16.75 18.60 -15.41
CA SER A 292 -15.85 19.33 -14.51
C SER A 292 -16.60 19.93 -13.31
N THR A 293 -17.79 20.50 -13.55
CA THR A 293 -18.64 21.01 -12.46
C THR A 293 -19.13 19.90 -11.54
N GLY A 294 -19.48 18.73 -12.09
CA GLY A 294 -19.89 17.57 -11.30
C GLY A 294 -18.79 17.07 -10.37
N ILE A 295 -17.58 16.87 -10.92
CA ILE A 295 -16.39 16.46 -10.15
C ILE A 295 -16.07 17.48 -9.06
N GLN A 296 -16.03 18.78 -9.41
CA GLN A 296 -15.73 19.84 -8.45
C GLN A 296 -16.78 19.91 -7.33
N THR A 297 -18.06 19.77 -7.66
CA THR A 297 -19.14 19.78 -6.67
C THR A 297 -19.02 18.63 -5.69
N ALA A 298 -18.77 17.41 -6.19
CA ALA A 298 -18.57 16.23 -5.35
C ALA A 298 -17.32 16.38 -4.46
N TRP A 299 -16.23 16.93 -5.01
CA TRP A 299 -15.02 17.20 -4.25
C TRP A 299 -15.22 18.24 -3.14
N ASP A 300 -15.95 19.32 -3.43
CA ASP A 300 -16.26 20.34 -2.44
C ASP A 300 -17.21 19.82 -1.36
N GLN A 301 -18.14 18.94 -1.71
CA GLN A 301 -18.99 18.25 -0.73
C GLN A 301 -18.16 17.34 0.18
N GLU A 302 -17.23 16.57 -0.38
CA GLU A 302 -16.37 15.69 0.40
C GLU A 302 -15.46 16.49 1.35
N LYS A 303 -14.89 17.59 0.87
CA LYS A 303 -14.15 18.55 1.70
C LYS A 303 -15.01 19.04 2.85
N ARG A 304 -16.25 19.47 2.61
CA ARG A 304 -17.15 19.92 3.69
C ARG A 304 -17.45 18.81 4.70
N ARG A 305 -17.65 17.59 4.23
CA ARG A 305 -17.93 16.42 5.09
C ARG A 305 -16.75 16.06 5.98
N THR A 306 -15.54 16.12 5.45
CA THR A 306 -14.31 15.74 6.16
C THR A 306 -13.66 16.89 6.93
N THR A 307 -14.05 18.14 6.65
CA THR A 307 -13.61 19.30 7.42
C THR A 307 -14.17 19.20 8.83
N LYS A 308 -13.31 18.88 9.80
CA LYS A 308 -13.67 18.95 11.22
C LYS A 308 -13.84 20.43 11.59
N PRO A 309 -15.03 20.89 11.98
CA PRO A 309 -15.17 22.23 12.50
C PRO A 309 -14.45 22.27 13.85
N ILE A 310 -13.35 23.03 13.93
CA ILE A 310 -12.76 23.40 15.22
C ILE A 310 -13.71 24.45 15.80
N LEU A 311 -14.66 23.98 16.59
CA LEU A 311 -15.56 24.87 17.31
C LEU A 311 -14.74 25.68 18.30
N GLN A 312 -14.95 26.99 18.32
CA GLN A 312 -14.44 27.86 19.37
C GLN A 312 -14.97 27.34 20.70
N LEU A 313 -14.08 27.06 21.65
CA LEU A 313 -14.49 26.63 22.98
C LEU A 313 -15.33 27.76 23.60
N PRO A 314 -16.60 27.52 23.98
CA PRO A 314 -17.39 28.56 24.60
C PRO A 314 -16.71 28.97 25.91
N ILE A 315 -16.55 30.28 26.10
CA ILE A 315 -15.86 30.87 27.28
C ILE A 315 -16.59 30.51 28.58
N ARG A 316 -17.86 30.10 28.50
CA ARG A 316 -18.68 29.65 29.64
C ARG A 316 -19.42 28.36 29.29
N ALA A 317 -19.43 27.41 30.21
CA ALA A 317 -20.21 26.17 30.10
C ALA A 317 -21.71 26.46 30.16
N SER A 318 -22.53 25.73 29.41
CA SER A 318 -23.98 25.84 29.52
C SER A 318 -24.49 25.19 30.81
N GLN A 319 -25.68 25.54 31.29
CA GLN A 319 -26.26 24.91 32.49
C GLN A 319 -26.43 23.39 32.37
N GLN A 320 -26.56 22.87 31.13
CA GLN A 320 -26.65 21.44 30.89
C GLN A 320 -25.29 20.77 31.03
N ASP A 321 -24.21 21.43 30.58
CA ASP A 321 -22.83 20.94 30.72
C ASP A 321 -22.36 20.92 32.18
N LEU A 322 -22.97 21.74 33.04
CA LEU A 322 -22.76 21.72 34.49
C LEU A 322 -23.49 20.56 35.20
N ARG A 323 -24.28 19.76 34.48
CA ARG A 323 -25.08 18.65 35.03
C ARG A 323 -24.60 17.32 34.47
N LEU A 324 -23.84 16.58 35.28
CA LEU A 324 -23.39 15.24 34.92
C LEU A 324 -24.41 14.18 35.35
N SER A 325 -24.97 13.46 34.37
CA SER A 325 -25.90 12.35 34.62
C SER A 325 -25.14 11.05 34.86
N LEU A 326 -24.95 10.68 36.13
CA LEU A 326 -24.21 9.48 36.54
C LEU A 326 -25.11 8.23 36.59
N MET A 327 -25.82 7.92 35.50
CA MET A 327 -26.79 6.82 35.48
C MET A 327 -26.13 5.44 35.66
N ALA A 328 -24.98 5.21 35.02
CA ALA A 328 -24.24 3.94 35.13
C ALA A 328 -23.60 3.75 36.52
N SER A 329 -23.17 4.85 37.15
CA SER A 329 -22.55 4.83 38.49
C SER A 329 -23.57 4.85 39.63
N ARG A 330 -24.88 4.84 39.31
CA ARG A 330 -25.96 5.02 40.29
C ARG A 330 -25.93 3.98 41.40
N GLN A 331 -25.68 2.72 41.06
CA GLN A 331 -25.66 1.63 42.04
C GLN A 331 -24.44 1.77 42.97
N TYR A 332 -23.26 2.00 42.40
CA TYR A 332 -22.04 2.26 43.17
C TYR A 332 -22.20 3.44 44.14
N LEU A 333 -22.78 4.56 43.69
CA LEU A 333 -23.01 5.74 44.53
C LEU A 333 -24.04 5.50 45.63
N ARG A 334 -25.09 4.71 45.36
CA ARG A 334 -26.06 4.29 46.39
C ARG A 334 -25.39 3.42 47.44
N ASP A 335 -24.55 2.48 47.02
CA ASP A 335 -23.86 1.56 47.92
C ASP A 335 -22.78 2.29 48.73
N ALA A 336 -22.06 3.23 48.12
CA ALA A 336 -21.17 4.14 48.84
C ALA A 336 -21.95 4.96 49.88
N ARG A 337 -23.09 5.56 49.51
CA ARG A 337 -23.93 6.31 50.47
C ARG A 337 -24.39 5.43 51.63
N LYS A 338 -24.76 4.17 51.38
CA LYS A 338 -25.13 3.22 52.44
C LYS A 338 -23.95 2.87 53.34
N ARG A 339 -22.75 2.67 52.79
CA ARG A 339 -21.51 2.43 53.58
C ARG A 339 -21.22 3.56 54.57
N PHE A 340 -21.52 4.80 54.20
CA PHE A 340 -21.34 5.97 55.07
C PHE A 340 -22.57 6.33 55.92
N GLN A 341 -23.73 5.69 55.69
CA GLN A 341 -24.92 5.85 56.53
C GLN A 341 -24.83 4.93 57.75
N GLY A 342 -24.23 5.44 58.83
CA GLY A 342 -24.11 4.72 60.10
C GLY A 342 -22.81 4.98 60.84
N ILE A 343 -21.79 5.51 60.15
CA ILE A 343 -20.58 5.99 60.79
C ILE A 343 -20.90 7.32 61.48
N ARG A 344 -21.24 7.27 62.77
CA ARG A 344 -21.15 8.44 63.64
C ARG A 344 -19.67 8.75 63.81
N TYR A 345 -19.11 9.51 62.87
CA TYR A 345 -17.91 10.27 63.17
C TYR A 345 -18.21 11.08 64.43
N ARG A 346 -17.37 10.97 65.46
CA ARG A 346 -17.32 11.96 66.54
C ARG A 346 -17.33 13.31 65.82
N ARG A 347 -18.37 14.12 66.02
CA ARG A 347 -18.35 15.51 65.61
C ARG A 347 -17.27 16.17 66.45
N SER A 348 -16.01 16.02 66.05
CA SER A 348 -15.10 17.14 66.13
C SER A 348 -15.82 18.25 65.39
N SER A 349 -16.02 19.37 66.06
CA SER A 349 -16.54 20.60 65.47
C SER A 349 -15.54 21.10 64.43
N PHE A 350 -15.41 20.37 63.33
CA PHE A 350 -14.79 20.79 62.11
C PHE A 350 -15.76 21.77 61.46
N ASN A 351 -15.60 23.04 61.79
CA ASN A 351 -16.26 24.13 61.08
C ASN A 351 -15.76 24.13 59.64
N ALA A 352 -16.56 23.57 58.73
CA ALA A 352 -16.32 23.56 57.29
C ALA A 352 -16.20 24.96 56.68
N GLU A 353 -16.59 26.00 57.42
CA GLU A 353 -16.43 27.40 57.05
C GLU A 353 -14.96 27.87 57.08
N ALA A 354 -14.09 27.25 57.88
CA ALA A 354 -12.67 27.63 57.94
C ALA A 354 -11.85 27.14 56.73
N ILE A 355 -12.21 26.00 56.13
CA ILE A 355 -11.51 25.43 54.95
C ILE A 355 -11.83 26.25 53.68
N VAL A 356 -13.04 26.81 53.60
CA VAL A 356 -13.43 27.73 52.52
C VAL A 356 -12.73 29.10 52.66
N LEU A 357 -12.30 29.46 53.87
CA LEU A 357 -11.64 30.74 54.15
C LEU A 357 -10.12 30.74 53.95
N ASN A 358 -9.45 29.58 53.80
CA ASN A 358 -8.01 29.54 53.49
C ASN A 358 -7.60 28.32 52.61
N PRO A 359 -7.96 28.31 51.31
CA PRO A 359 -7.36 27.38 50.32
C PRO A 359 -5.83 27.50 50.27
N SER A 360 -5.33 28.68 50.63
CA SER A 360 -3.93 29.04 50.77
C SER A 360 -3.18 28.17 51.79
N GLN A 361 -3.79 27.67 52.87
CA GLN A 361 -3.07 26.90 53.90
C GLN A 361 -2.74 25.45 53.48
N HIS A 362 -3.67 24.74 52.84
CA HIS A 362 -3.40 23.37 52.32
C HIS A 362 -2.50 23.40 51.10
N VAL A 363 -2.64 24.44 50.25
CA VAL A 363 -1.65 24.71 49.20
C VAL A 363 -0.32 25.08 49.85
N HIS A 364 -0.26 25.89 50.92
CA HIS A 364 0.98 26.20 51.64
C HIS A 364 1.61 25.02 52.41
N GLU A 365 0.88 23.95 52.72
CA GLU A 365 1.45 22.76 53.37
C GLU A 365 2.02 21.76 52.34
N LEU A 366 1.37 21.58 51.19
CA LEU A 366 1.87 20.72 50.10
C LEU A 366 2.87 21.43 49.18
N ALA A 367 2.71 22.73 48.97
CA ALA A 367 3.55 23.53 48.09
C ALA A 367 5.04 23.52 48.46
N PRO A 368 5.49 23.70 49.72
CA PRO A 368 6.91 23.76 50.02
C PRO A 368 7.63 22.46 49.69
N ASP A 369 6.97 21.31 49.83
CA ASP A 369 7.54 20.01 49.49
C ASP A 369 7.71 19.85 47.97
N PHE A 370 6.69 20.18 47.18
CA PHE A 370 6.76 20.13 45.71
C PHE A 370 7.63 21.23 45.11
N PHE A 371 7.62 22.45 45.67
CA PHE A 371 8.57 23.52 45.30
C PHE A 371 10.00 23.10 45.63
N GLY A 372 10.21 22.44 46.77
CA GLY A 372 11.50 21.89 47.15
C GLY A 372 12.00 20.81 46.18
N LEU A 373 11.09 19.97 45.67
CA LEU A 373 11.39 19.00 44.60
C LEU A 373 11.71 19.70 43.28
N PHE A 374 10.92 20.68 42.85
CA PHE A 374 11.15 21.41 41.61
C PHE A 374 12.49 22.17 41.61
N GLU A 375 12.83 22.84 42.71
CA GLU A 375 14.12 23.52 42.87
C GLU A 375 15.29 22.51 42.92
N LEU A 376 15.07 21.33 43.50
CA LEU A 376 16.05 20.24 43.46
C LEU A 376 16.25 19.74 42.03
N GLU A 377 15.17 19.47 41.29
CA GLU A 377 15.20 19.02 39.89
C GLU A 377 15.94 20.01 38.99
N LYS A 378 15.63 21.30 39.13
CA LYS A 378 16.31 22.38 38.41
C LYS A 378 17.80 22.45 38.73
N ARG A 379 18.16 22.34 40.00
CA ARG A 379 19.57 22.34 40.45
C ARG A 379 20.34 21.15 39.90
N ILE A 380 19.73 19.97 39.91
CA ILE A 380 20.32 18.75 39.38
C ILE A 380 20.51 18.85 37.86
N GLY A 381 19.51 19.35 37.12
CA GLY A 381 19.61 19.58 35.68
C GLY A 381 20.80 20.49 35.33
N LEU A 382 20.97 21.61 36.05
CA LEU A 382 22.10 22.51 35.87
C LEU A 382 23.46 21.84 36.20
N ALA A 383 23.49 20.98 37.20
CA ALA A 383 24.70 20.23 37.57
C ALA A 383 25.10 19.18 36.50
N CYS A 384 24.12 18.58 35.82
CA CYS A 384 24.35 17.64 34.73
C CYS A 384 24.99 18.32 33.50
N ASP A 385 24.57 19.55 33.18
CA ASP A 385 25.03 20.27 31.98
C ASP A 385 26.37 21.02 32.14
N ARG A 386 26.92 21.10 33.36
CA ARG A 386 28.17 21.84 33.62
C ARG A 386 29.38 21.16 32.93
N PRO A 387 30.21 21.87 32.15
CA PRO A 387 31.50 21.34 31.69
C PRO A 387 32.54 21.42 32.82
N VAL A 388 33.42 20.41 32.96
CA VAL A 388 34.50 20.38 33.96
C VAL A 388 35.81 19.91 33.31
N SER A 389 36.93 20.49 33.74
CA SER A 389 38.28 20.17 33.28
C SER A 389 39.14 19.68 34.46
N GLY A 390 39.72 18.47 34.36
CA GLY A 390 40.66 17.90 35.36
C GLY A 390 40.17 16.61 36.05
N SER A 391 41.03 15.59 36.21
CA SER A 391 40.60 14.24 36.64
C SER A 391 40.12 14.15 38.09
N GLN A 392 40.76 14.84 39.04
CA GLN A 392 40.32 14.84 40.45
C GLN A 392 38.96 15.54 40.64
N ASP A 393 38.69 16.58 39.84
CA ASP A 393 37.41 17.28 39.86
C ASP A 393 36.28 16.44 39.23
N LEU A 394 36.61 15.58 38.26
CA LEU A 394 35.68 14.63 37.68
C LEU A 394 35.21 13.57 38.71
N SER A 395 36.13 12.96 39.47
CA SER A 395 35.75 11.97 40.49
C SER A 395 34.85 12.59 41.58
N ARG A 396 35.22 13.77 42.09
CA ARG A 396 34.39 14.50 43.07
C ARG A 396 33.00 14.81 42.50
N ARG A 397 32.93 15.25 41.25
CA ARG A 397 31.66 15.51 40.58
C ARG A 397 30.79 14.27 40.43
N CYS A 398 31.37 13.12 40.08
CA CYS A 398 30.64 11.86 39.98
C CYS A 398 30.00 11.49 41.32
N VAL A 399 30.75 11.63 42.42
CA VAL A 399 30.24 11.41 43.79
C VAL A 399 29.11 12.39 44.12
N THR A 400 29.25 13.68 43.77
CA THR A 400 28.19 14.67 44.00
C THR A 400 26.92 14.36 43.21
N LEU A 401 27.04 13.95 41.94
CA LEU A 401 25.90 13.55 41.11
C LEU A 401 25.23 12.29 41.66
N HIS A 402 26.01 11.32 42.13
CA HIS A 402 25.49 10.11 42.77
C HIS A 402 24.72 10.44 44.07
N ALA A 403 25.28 11.29 44.92
CA ALA A 403 24.60 11.75 46.14
C ALA A 403 23.29 12.47 45.81
N ALA A 404 23.29 13.34 44.79
CA ALA A 404 22.09 14.04 44.34
C ALA A 404 21.04 13.09 43.74
N LEU A 405 21.45 12.02 43.05
CA LEU A 405 20.55 10.98 42.54
C LEU A 405 19.84 10.27 43.69
N LEU A 406 20.59 9.84 44.71
CA LEU A 406 20.02 9.15 45.88
C LEU A 406 19.10 10.08 46.67
N GLU A 407 19.52 11.32 46.92
CA GLU A 407 18.68 12.35 47.56
C GLU A 407 17.38 12.56 46.77
N TYR A 408 17.48 12.65 45.44
CA TYR A 408 16.31 12.86 44.58
C TYR A 408 15.34 11.68 44.63
N ILE A 409 15.83 10.44 44.51
CA ILE A 409 14.99 9.23 44.56
C ILE A 409 14.28 9.12 45.91
N ASP A 410 15.00 9.34 47.02
CA ASP A 410 14.43 9.29 48.37
C ASP A 410 13.39 10.39 48.59
N ARG A 411 13.72 11.62 48.19
CA ARG A 411 12.86 12.78 48.36
C ARG A 411 11.59 12.72 47.49
N VAL A 412 11.67 12.15 46.29
CA VAL A 412 10.48 11.89 45.48
C VAL A 412 9.65 10.76 46.10
N GLY A 413 10.26 9.63 46.44
CA GLY A 413 9.56 8.47 47.00
C GLY A 413 8.35 8.05 46.14
N SER A 414 7.19 7.89 46.76
CA SER A 414 5.93 7.57 46.07
C SER A 414 5.12 8.80 45.63
N ARG A 415 5.66 10.02 45.70
CA ARG A 415 4.89 11.26 45.50
C ARG A 415 4.39 11.45 44.07
N TYR A 416 5.08 10.88 43.08
CA TYR A 416 4.65 10.89 41.68
C TYR A 416 3.85 9.64 41.27
N ASP A 417 3.56 8.73 42.20
CA ASP A 417 2.74 7.56 41.92
C ASP A 417 1.30 7.99 41.61
N GLY A 418 0.79 7.56 40.45
CA GLY A 418 -0.52 7.97 39.94
C GLY A 418 -0.48 9.13 38.94
N ASN A 419 0.66 9.82 38.78
CA ASN A 419 0.86 10.80 37.71
C ASN A 419 1.94 10.33 36.72
N THR A 420 1.49 9.74 35.61
CA THR A 420 2.36 9.17 34.58
C THR A 420 3.33 10.19 33.96
N GLU A 421 2.90 11.45 33.81
CA GLU A 421 3.73 12.51 33.24
C GLU A 421 4.86 12.92 34.20
N GLN A 422 4.53 13.21 35.45
CA GLN A 422 5.54 13.55 36.48
C GLN A 422 6.51 12.40 36.72
N LYS A 423 6.01 11.16 36.72
CA LYS A 423 6.87 9.98 36.83
C LYS A 423 7.79 9.81 35.62
N SER A 424 7.34 10.16 34.42
CA SER A 424 8.18 10.17 33.21
C SER A 424 9.27 11.24 33.28
N LEU A 425 8.96 12.43 33.80
CA LEU A 425 9.94 13.51 33.99
C LEU A 425 10.99 13.16 35.05
N MET A 426 10.58 12.54 36.15
CA MET A 426 11.49 12.00 37.17
C MET A 426 12.47 10.99 36.58
N LEU A 427 11.96 10.00 35.84
CA LEU A 427 12.79 8.99 35.19
C LEU A 427 13.74 9.60 34.16
N LEU A 428 13.28 10.61 33.41
CA LEU A 428 14.12 11.35 32.48
C LEU A 428 15.29 12.04 33.20
N LEU A 429 15.03 12.72 34.31
CA LEU A 429 16.09 13.37 35.10
C LEU A 429 17.08 12.33 35.66
N ILE A 430 16.59 11.20 36.16
CA ILE A 430 17.45 10.08 36.61
C ILE A 430 18.38 9.63 35.48
N MET A 431 17.85 9.45 34.26
CA MET A 431 18.66 9.06 33.11
C MET A 431 19.66 10.14 32.68
N GLU A 432 19.35 11.42 32.86
CA GLU A 432 20.30 12.52 32.61
C GLU A 432 21.44 12.53 33.62
N ILE A 433 21.16 12.30 34.91
CA ILE A 433 22.19 12.17 35.96
C ILE A 433 23.07 10.96 35.65
N TRP A 434 22.46 9.81 35.35
CA TRP A 434 23.18 8.60 34.97
C TRP A 434 24.08 8.84 33.76
N MET A 435 23.57 9.48 32.70
CA MET A 435 24.36 9.83 31.51
C MET A 435 25.55 10.73 31.87
N ALA A 436 25.36 11.72 32.75
CA ALA A 436 26.45 12.59 33.18
C ALA A 436 27.52 11.81 33.98
N MET A 437 27.10 10.87 34.83
CA MET A 437 28.01 9.98 35.56
C MET A 437 28.73 9.00 34.62
N ASP A 438 28.03 8.38 33.65
CA ASP A 438 28.64 7.45 32.69
C ASP A 438 29.69 8.16 31.83
N LYS A 439 29.45 9.40 31.41
CA LYS A 439 30.45 10.23 30.71
C LYS A 439 31.71 10.41 31.56
N ILE A 440 31.54 10.71 32.84
CA ILE A 440 32.67 10.87 33.76
C ILE A 440 33.40 9.54 33.96
N ALA A 441 32.66 8.46 34.21
CA ALA A 441 33.23 7.13 34.41
C ALA A 441 34.03 6.70 33.18
N CYS A 442 33.50 6.86 31.98
CA CYS A 442 34.20 6.52 30.73
C CYS A 442 35.43 7.40 30.48
N THR A 443 35.46 8.65 30.96
CA THR A 443 36.68 9.49 30.88
C THR A 443 37.76 9.05 31.85
N LEU A 444 37.40 8.55 33.04
CA LEU A 444 38.34 8.07 34.04
C LEU A 444 38.81 6.64 33.73
N PHE A 445 37.92 5.81 33.19
CA PHE A 445 38.14 4.40 32.87
C PHE A 445 37.72 4.13 31.42
N PRO A 446 38.60 4.40 30.44
CA PRO A 446 38.27 4.25 29.01
C PRO A 446 37.83 2.83 28.60
N LEU A 447 38.25 1.80 29.36
CA LEU A 447 37.82 0.42 29.15
C LEU A 447 36.29 0.25 29.15
N LEU A 448 35.55 1.13 29.85
CA LEU A 448 34.09 1.10 29.85
C LEU A 448 33.47 1.30 28.47
N PHE A 449 34.17 1.96 27.54
CA PHE A 449 33.66 2.15 26.17
C PHE A 449 33.44 0.82 25.43
N ASP A 450 34.22 -0.21 25.77
CA ASP A 450 34.14 -1.54 25.16
C ASP A 450 32.95 -2.38 25.67
N TYR A 451 32.19 -1.90 26.67
CA TYR A 451 31.08 -2.63 27.28
C TYR A 451 29.75 -1.92 27.08
N HIS A 452 28.69 -2.72 26.96
CA HIS A 452 27.33 -2.24 26.74
C HIS A 452 26.83 -1.48 27.99
N PRO A 453 26.21 -0.28 27.84
CA PRO A 453 25.78 0.57 28.96
C PRO A 453 24.55 0.06 29.73
N VAL A 454 24.18 -1.22 29.58
CA VAL A 454 22.95 -1.87 30.09
C VAL A 454 21.64 -1.34 29.49
N PHE A 455 21.49 -0.03 29.31
CA PHE A 455 20.24 0.60 28.88
C PHE A 455 20.12 0.70 27.36
N PRO A 456 19.06 0.13 26.74
CA PRO A 456 18.82 0.29 25.31
C PRO A 456 18.23 1.68 25.00
N PRO A 457 18.54 2.29 23.85
CA PRO A 457 18.03 3.62 23.46
C PRO A 457 16.50 3.72 23.40
N CYS A 458 15.81 2.63 23.13
CA CYS A 458 14.34 2.60 23.05
C CYS A 458 13.65 2.72 24.42
N LEU A 459 14.39 2.59 25.54
CA LEU A 459 13.84 2.67 26.90
C LEU A 459 13.08 3.99 27.16
N LEU A 460 13.48 5.08 26.52
CA LEU A 460 12.86 6.40 26.70
C LEU A 460 11.62 6.62 25.82
N GLU A 461 11.30 5.73 24.87
CA GLU A 461 10.15 5.88 23.96
C GLU A 461 8.80 5.73 24.66
N VAL A 462 8.76 5.10 25.84
CA VAL A 462 7.54 4.89 26.63
C VAL A 462 7.22 6.07 27.57
N PHE A 463 8.08 7.09 27.63
CA PHE A 463 7.89 8.24 28.51
C PHE A 463 6.77 9.16 28.00
N HIS A 464 5.89 9.57 28.90
CA HIS A 464 4.78 10.47 28.61
C HIS A 464 5.25 11.91 28.76
N LEU A 465 5.79 12.48 27.67
CA LEU A 465 6.36 13.83 27.64
C LEU A 465 5.51 14.75 26.76
N SER A 466 4.90 15.78 27.35
CA SER A 466 4.02 16.72 26.64
C SER A 466 4.78 17.93 26.05
N ALA A 467 5.89 18.34 26.68
CA ALA A 467 6.66 19.51 26.27
C ALA A 467 7.77 19.16 25.27
N LEU A 468 7.94 20.02 24.26
CA LEU A 468 9.03 19.90 23.27
C LEU A 468 10.42 19.91 23.91
N ALA A 469 10.59 20.68 24.99
CA ALA A 469 11.85 20.75 25.73
C ALA A 469 12.24 19.39 26.34
N ASP A 470 11.27 18.67 26.90
CA ASP A 470 11.50 17.36 27.51
C ASP A 470 11.73 16.27 26.47
N LEU A 471 11.04 16.35 25.32
CA LEU A 471 11.33 15.49 24.17
C LEU A 471 12.77 15.70 23.65
N ALA A 472 13.25 16.95 23.64
CA ALA A 472 14.63 17.26 23.25
C ALA A 472 15.65 16.70 24.26
N ARG A 473 15.37 16.79 25.56
CA ARG A 473 16.16 16.19 26.64
C ARG A 473 16.23 14.66 26.52
N ALA A 474 15.09 14.00 26.33
CA ALA A 474 15.04 12.55 26.10
C ALA A 474 15.87 12.15 24.87
N ARG A 475 15.74 12.88 23.76
CA ARG A 475 16.52 12.63 22.54
C ARG A 475 18.03 12.73 22.76
N LYS A 476 18.50 13.68 23.60
CA LYS A 476 19.92 13.82 23.96
C LYS A 476 20.44 12.55 24.66
N VAL A 477 19.68 12.00 25.60
CA VAL A 477 20.03 10.74 26.29
C VAL A 477 20.02 9.57 25.31
N GLN A 478 19.00 9.45 24.46
CA GLN A 478 18.93 8.37 23.45
C GLN A 478 20.09 8.42 22.45
N GLN A 479 20.50 9.60 22.01
CA GLN A 479 21.65 9.78 21.13
C GLN A 479 22.94 9.33 21.82
N TYR A 480 23.11 9.68 23.10
CA TYR A 480 24.25 9.22 23.88
C TYR A 480 24.32 7.70 24.00
N LEU A 481 23.21 7.04 24.35
CA LEU A 481 23.12 5.58 24.44
C LEU A 481 23.46 4.91 23.09
N LYS A 482 22.94 5.42 21.97
CA LYS A 482 23.27 4.93 20.63
C LYS A 482 24.77 5.06 20.31
N SER A 483 25.36 6.20 20.65
CA SER A 483 26.80 6.41 20.46
C SER A 483 27.61 5.44 21.33
N ARG A 484 27.19 5.20 22.57
CA ARG A 484 27.83 4.22 23.46
C ARG A 484 27.76 2.80 22.90
N GLU A 485 26.58 2.35 22.46
CA GLU A 485 26.40 1.03 21.83
C GLU A 485 27.29 0.85 20.58
N SER A 486 27.45 1.91 19.77
CA SER A 486 28.29 1.84 18.57
C SER A 486 29.79 1.73 18.85
N LEU A 487 30.23 2.17 20.03
CA LEU A 487 31.63 2.08 20.46
C LEU A 487 31.96 0.72 21.08
N CYS A 488 30.94 -0.05 21.51
CA CYS A 488 31.12 -1.42 21.96
C CYS A 488 31.49 -2.28 20.74
N GLN A 489 32.71 -2.82 20.72
CA GLN A 489 33.28 -3.57 19.59
C GLN A 489 32.64 -4.95 19.39
N SER A 490 31.31 -5.02 19.25
CA SER A 490 30.49 -6.23 19.09
C SER A 490 30.31 -7.10 20.34
N THR A 491 30.80 -6.66 21.49
CA THR A 491 30.55 -7.27 22.80
C THR A 491 29.13 -6.91 23.28
N ARG A 492 28.29 -7.93 23.50
CA ARG A 492 27.02 -7.77 24.24
C ARG A 492 27.20 -7.74 25.75
N MET A 493 28.44 -7.86 26.21
CA MET A 493 28.76 -7.96 27.63
C MET A 493 28.56 -6.62 28.34
N THR A 494 28.08 -6.70 29.56
CA THR A 494 27.95 -5.57 30.47
C THR A 494 29.03 -5.64 31.56
N ILE A 495 29.22 -4.55 32.29
CA ILE A 495 30.14 -4.54 33.45
C ILE A 495 29.64 -5.40 34.63
N PHE A 496 28.40 -5.87 34.57
CA PHE A 496 27.75 -6.66 35.62
C PHE A 496 27.72 -8.16 35.31
N ASP A 497 28.30 -8.59 34.20
CA ASP A 497 28.34 -10.00 33.83
C ASP A 497 29.27 -10.78 34.78
N ASP A 498 28.92 -12.04 35.04
CA ASP A 498 29.71 -12.95 35.87
C ASP A 498 31.16 -13.11 35.36
N PRO A 499 32.12 -13.51 36.23
CA PRO A 499 33.51 -13.68 35.83
C PRO A 499 33.68 -14.71 34.70
N VAL A 500 33.85 -14.22 33.48
CA VAL A 500 34.12 -15.00 32.27
C VAL A 500 35.25 -14.35 31.49
N LYS A 501 35.88 -15.11 30.59
CA LYS A 501 36.94 -14.57 29.75
C LYS A 501 36.43 -13.39 28.90
N GLY A 502 37.11 -12.26 28.97
CA GLY A 502 36.74 -11.01 28.32
C GLY A 502 35.73 -10.17 29.10
N CYS A 503 35.32 -10.55 30.32
CA CYS A 503 34.48 -9.71 31.15
C CYS A 503 35.23 -8.48 31.68
N PHE A 504 34.47 -7.49 32.13
CA PHE A 504 35.05 -6.24 32.64
C PHE A 504 36.00 -6.49 33.80
N GLY A 505 35.65 -7.38 34.73
CA GLY A 505 36.48 -7.70 35.90
C GLY A 505 37.86 -8.24 35.51
N GLU A 506 37.93 -9.20 34.58
CA GLU A 506 39.20 -9.76 34.10
C GLU A 506 40.03 -8.71 33.36
N ARG A 507 39.42 -7.98 32.41
CA ARG A 507 40.13 -6.95 31.64
C ARG A 507 40.61 -5.81 32.52
N HIS A 508 39.80 -5.36 33.47
CA HIS A 508 40.21 -4.32 34.42
C HIS A 508 41.35 -4.81 35.33
N PHE A 509 41.29 -6.05 35.82
CA PHE A 509 42.36 -6.62 36.65
C PHE A 509 43.69 -6.69 35.88
N ASN A 510 43.67 -7.01 34.58
CA ASN A 510 44.87 -7.18 33.77
C ASN A 510 45.38 -5.90 33.09
N GLU A 511 44.47 -5.01 32.65
CA GLU A 511 44.78 -3.87 31.77
C GLU A 511 44.75 -2.51 32.48
N SER A 512 44.22 -2.41 33.71
CA SER A 512 44.13 -1.13 34.43
C SER A 512 45.48 -0.62 34.92
N SER A 513 45.55 0.68 35.24
CA SER A 513 46.71 1.27 35.93
C SER A 513 47.03 0.59 37.25
N ASP A 514 46.03 -0.04 37.88
CA ASP A 514 46.12 -0.64 39.20
C ASP A 514 46.35 -2.16 39.14
N ALA A 515 46.57 -2.72 37.93
CA ALA A 515 46.75 -4.15 37.72
C ALA A 515 47.84 -4.76 38.61
N GLY A 516 48.96 -4.06 38.80
CA GLY A 516 50.05 -4.52 39.67
C GLY A 516 49.64 -4.60 41.15
N THR A 517 48.88 -3.62 41.64
CA THR A 517 48.38 -3.58 43.01
C THR A 517 47.34 -4.68 43.24
N LEU A 518 46.43 -4.88 42.28
CA LEU A 518 45.42 -5.93 42.34
C LEU A 518 46.03 -7.33 42.31
N ALA A 519 47.08 -7.54 41.50
CA ALA A 519 47.84 -8.79 41.47
C ALA A 519 48.55 -9.08 42.80
N ALA A 520 49.13 -8.06 43.44
CA ALA A 520 49.74 -8.19 44.75
C ALA A 520 48.72 -8.56 45.83
N MET A 521 47.55 -7.89 45.86
CA MET A 521 46.45 -8.23 46.77
C MET A 521 45.95 -9.67 46.55
N LEU A 522 45.83 -10.12 45.29
CA LEU A 522 45.43 -11.51 45.00
C LEU A 522 46.43 -12.51 45.58
N SER A 523 47.74 -12.25 45.45
CA SER A 523 48.79 -13.09 46.01
C SER A 523 48.68 -13.18 47.53
N GLU A 524 48.47 -12.06 48.22
CA GLU A 524 48.31 -11.99 49.68
C GLU A 524 47.07 -12.78 50.15
N ILE A 525 45.96 -12.66 49.43
CA ILE A 525 44.72 -13.41 49.72
C ILE A 525 44.96 -14.91 49.55
N GLN A 526 45.65 -15.33 48.48
CA GLN A 526 45.97 -16.74 48.23
C GLN A 526 46.89 -17.32 49.30
N GLU A 527 47.91 -16.56 49.72
CA GLU A 527 48.83 -16.97 50.79
C GLU A 527 48.09 -17.14 52.12
N THR A 528 47.28 -16.15 52.51
CA THR A 528 46.46 -16.21 53.74
C THR A 528 45.46 -17.36 53.71
N ALA A 529 44.82 -17.61 52.56
CA ALA A 529 43.89 -18.72 52.38
C ALA A 529 44.57 -20.08 52.50
N GLU A 530 45.78 -20.22 51.96
CA GLU A 530 46.60 -21.43 52.06
C GLU A 530 47.03 -21.69 53.51
N GLU A 531 47.40 -20.66 54.26
CA GLU A 531 47.68 -20.76 55.70
C GLU A 531 46.46 -21.20 56.50
N HIS A 532 45.30 -20.61 56.21
CA HIS A 532 44.03 -21.00 56.83
C HIS A 532 43.67 -22.45 56.52
N ARG A 533 43.87 -22.90 55.27
CA ARG A 533 43.66 -24.29 54.86
C ARG A 533 44.54 -25.25 55.66
N LYS A 534 45.85 -24.99 55.72
CA LYS A 534 46.81 -25.80 56.50
C LYS A 534 46.46 -25.83 58.00
N ARG A 535 46.00 -24.70 58.55
CA ARG A 535 45.54 -24.65 59.95
C ARG A 535 44.31 -25.52 60.17
N LYS A 536 43.32 -25.46 59.28
CA LYS A 536 42.10 -26.28 59.40
C LYS A 536 42.37 -27.76 59.19
N GLU A 537 43.30 -28.11 58.30
CA GLU A 537 43.76 -29.48 58.10
C GLU A 537 44.45 -30.05 59.36
N ARG A 538 45.30 -29.27 60.03
CA ARG A 538 45.90 -29.66 61.33
C ARG A 538 44.84 -29.83 62.42
N GLU A 539 43.86 -28.93 62.48
CA GLU A 539 42.75 -29.04 63.43
C GLU A 539 41.90 -30.29 63.16
N TRP A 540 41.59 -30.56 61.88
CA TRP A 540 40.86 -31.75 61.46
C TRP A 540 41.62 -33.04 61.82
N LEU A 541 42.92 -33.12 61.54
CA LEU A 541 43.76 -34.27 61.93
C LEU A 541 43.74 -34.50 63.44
N LYS A 542 43.86 -33.43 64.24
CA LYS A 542 43.79 -33.52 65.70
C LYS A 542 42.42 -34.04 66.15
N LEU A 543 41.34 -33.43 65.68
CA LEU A 543 39.99 -33.81 66.09
C LEU A 543 39.62 -35.23 65.62
N SER A 544 40.11 -35.66 64.45
CA SER A 544 39.96 -37.04 63.96
C SER A 544 40.69 -38.03 64.86
N SER A 545 41.91 -37.71 65.29
CA SER A 545 42.66 -38.57 66.24
C SER A 545 41.98 -38.66 67.62
N GLU A 546 41.40 -37.56 68.10
CA GLU A 546 40.62 -37.54 69.34
C GLU A 546 39.32 -38.35 69.22
N TYR A 547 38.63 -38.23 68.08
CA TYR A 547 37.45 -39.05 67.77
C TYR A 547 37.79 -40.54 67.70
N GLU A 548 38.86 -40.94 67.01
CA GLU A 548 39.32 -42.32 66.98
C GLU A 548 39.67 -42.85 68.38
N ALA A 549 40.33 -42.04 69.21
CA ALA A 549 40.64 -42.40 70.59
C ALA A 549 39.38 -42.56 71.45
N LEU A 550 38.40 -41.67 71.31
CA LEU A 550 37.11 -41.75 72.01
C LEU A 550 36.32 -42.99 71.59
N THR A 551 36.24 -43.26 70.28
CA THR A 551 35.55 -44.45 69.73
C THR A 551 36.22 -45.75 70.20
N ASN A 552 37.55 -45.77 70.28
CA ASN A 552 38.30 -46.90 70.84
C ASN A 552 38.11 -47.05 72.37
N SER A 553 37.84 -45.97 73.11
CA SER A 553 37.57 -46.04 74.54
C SER A 553 36.12 -46.41 74.87
N GLU A 554 35.14 -46.03 74.03
CA GLU A 554 33.75 -46.49 74.14
C GLU A 554 33.61 -47.98 73.83
N THR A 555 34.32 -48.50 72.82
CA THR A 555 34.34 -49.96 72.54
C THR A 555 34.96 -50.77 73.69
N VAL A 556 35.93 -50.21 74.41
CA VAL A 556 36.50 -50.82 75.64
C VAL A 556 35.57 -50.64 76.85
N SER A 557 34.79 -49.55 76.91
CA SER A 557 33.79 -49.32 77.95
C SER A 557 32.58 -50.24 77.80
N ASP A 558 32.07 -50.47 76.58
CA ASP A 558 30.99 -51.42 76.33
C ASP A 558 31.41 -52.86 76.66
N TYR A 559 32.66 -53.25 76.36
CA TYR A 559 33.21 -54.53 76.80
C TYR A 559 33.23 -54.68 78.34
N ASN A 560 33.56 -53.61 79.08
CA ASN A 560 33.56 -53.63 80.55
C ASN A 560 32.17 -53.52 81.19
N THR A 561 31.21 -52.90 80.50
CA THR A 561 29.84 -52.75 80.99
C THR A 561 29.07 -54.07 80.88
N HIS A 562 29.33 -54.86 79.83
CA HIS A 562 28.81 -56.22 79.71
C HIS A 562 29.34 -57.20 80.78
N LEU A 563 30.53 -56.96 81.35
CA LEU A 563 31.08 -57.77 82.45
C LEU A 563 30.50 -57.40 83.82
N ARG A 564 30.05 -56.16 84.04
CA ARG A 564 29.44 -55.74 85.32
C ARG A 564 27.96 -56.11 85.45
N VAL A 565 27.22 -56.26 84.35
CA VAL A 565 25.81 -56.71 84.39
C VAL A 565 25.69 -58.22 84.62
N ALA A 566 26.77 -59.00 84.42
CA ALA A 566 26.78 -60.45 84.65
C ALA A 566 27.18 -60.89 86.08
N SER A 567 27.39 -59.97 87.03
CA SER A 567 27.85 -60.28 88.40
C SER A 567 27.02 -59.67 89.53
N ALA A 568 25.76 -59.31 89.28
CA ALA A 568 24.79 -58.93 90.30
C ALA A 568 23.58 -59.88 90.32
#